data_AF-A0A537PJV6-F1
#
_entry.id   AF-A0A537PJV6-F1
#
_cell.length_a   1.000
_cell.length_b   1.000
_cell.length_c   1.000
_cell.angle_alpha   90.00
_cell.angle_beta   90.00
_cell.angle_gamma   90.00
#
_symmetry.space_group_name_H-M   'P 1'
#
loop_
_entity.id
_entity.type
_entity.pdbx_description
1 polymer ?
#
loop_
_entity_poly.entity_id
_entity_poly.type
_entity_poly.pdbx_seq_one_letter_code
_entity_poly.pdbx_strand_id
1 'polypeptide(L)'
;MKVFASSRLRKSGQMLIRVEYAPINDSDLLVASGLYAVQPKLPSVVGNEGAGKVFAVGDGVQNVKVGDRVVIPHGVFSWAEKVLAPAEEAIVLPPEIDPQQASMLSINPPAAALLLEEFVSLKPGDWIVQNAANSGVGRAVIVFAKQKGVRTINIVRRSELVHELKVIGADIV
;
A
#
# COMPACT_ATOMS: atom_id res chain seq x y z
N MET A 1 9.24 5.83 27.42
CA MET A 1 9.96 5.17 26.31
C MET A 1 10.67 6.26 25.51
N LYS A 2 11.96 6.10 25.18
CA LYS A 2 12.89 7.21 24.84
C LYS A 2 12.33 8.18 23.77
N VAL A 3 12.10 9.44 24.17
CA VAL A 3 11.87 10.58 23.28
C VAL A 3 13.18 10.85 22.55
N PHE A 4 13.28 10.45 21.28
CA PHE A 4 14.41 10.84 20.43
C PHE A 4 14.35 12.35 20.20
N ALA A 5 15.36 13.05 20.72
CA ALA A 5 15.55 14.49 20.53
C ALA A 5 15.53 14.86 19.03
N SER A 6 14.80 15.93 18.72
CA SER A 6 14.50 16.45 17.38
C SER A 6 15.73 16.88 16.55
N SER A 7 16.93 16.88 17.12
CA SER A 7 18.15 17.39 16.47
C SER A 7 18.92 16.38 15.61
N ARG A 8 18.59 15.07 15.65
CA ARG A 8 19.26 14.04 14.82
C ARG A 8 18.50 13.65 13.54
N LEU A 9 17.34 14.24 13.28
CA LEU A 9 16.38 13.79 12.27
C LEU A 9 16.45 14.55 10.94
N ARG A 10 17.53 15.29 10.70
CA ARG A 10 17.74 16.09 9.48
C ARG A 10 19.02 15.67 8.78
N LYS A 11 19.05 14.47 8.20
CA LYS A 11 20.05 14.21 7.16
C LYS A 11 19.62 14.96 5.90
N SER A 12 20.58 15.55 5.20
CA SER A 12 20.34 16.19 3.91
C SER A 12 19.53 15.28 2.99
N GLY A 13 18.52 15.82 2.32
CA GLY A 13 17.64 15.08 1.40
C GLY A 13 16.61 14.14 2.05
N GLN A 14 16.49 14.09 3.39
CA GLN A 14 15.49 13.24 4.07
C GLN A 14 14.29 14.04 4.58
N MET A 15 13.17 13.35 4.72
CA MET A 15 11.99 13.83 5.43
C MET A 15 11.62 12.89 6.58
N LEU A 16 11.07 13.45 7.65
CA LEU A 16 10.48 12.70 8.74
C LEU A 16 8.97 12.78 8.61
N ILE A 17 8.32 11.63 8.47
CA ILE A 17 6.88 11.48 8.36
C ILE A 17 6.32 11.08 9.72
N ARG A 18 5.22 11.70 10.15
CA ARG A 18 4.37 11.19 11.22
C ARG A 18 3.30 10.31 10.60
N VAL A 19 3.33 9.02 10.89
CA VAL A 19 2.40 8.04 10.32
C VAL A 19 1.00 8.30 10.86
N GLU A 20 0.01 8.38 9.97
CA GLU A 20 -1.41 8.48 10.32
C GLU A 20 -2.07 7.10 10.25
N TYR A 21 -1.82 6.36 9.16
CA TYR A 21 -2.35 5.02 8.93
C TYR A 21 -1.28 4.14 8.28
N ALA A 22 -1.19 2.90 8.73
CA ALA A 22 -0.42 1.85 8.08
C ALA A 22 -1.25 0.57 8.11
N PRO A 23 -1.66 0.03 6.96
CA PRO A 23 -2.45 -1.20 6.92
C PRO A 23 -1.58 -2.42 7.23
N ILE A 24 -2.24 -3.56 7.37
CA ILE A 24 -1.62 -4.86 7.51
C ILE A 24 -1.81 -5.63 6.22
N ASN A 25 -0.71 -5.97 5.56
CA ASN A 25 -0.68 -6.91 4.46
C ASN A 25 -0.16 -8.27 4.94
N ASP A 26 -0.53 -9.35 4.25
CA ASP A 26 -0.04 -10.70 4.57
C ASP A 26 1.50 -10.79 4.45
N SER A 27 2.08 -10.05 3.49
CA SER A 27 3.54 -9.93 3.35
C SER A 27 4.22 -9.35 4.59
N ASP A 28 3.57 -8.44 5.32
CA ASP A 28 4.12 -7.88 6.56
C ASP A 28 4.25 -8.96 7.65
N LEU A 29 3.25 -9.86 7.74
CA LEU A 29 3.25 -10.99 8.67
C LEU A 29 4.30 -12.03 8.30
N LEU A 30 4.50 -12.28 7.00
CA LEU A 30 5.55 -13.15 6.51
C LEU A 30 6.95 -12.58 6.81
N VAL A 31 7.15 -11.26 6.65
CA VAL A 31 8.40 -10.58 7.04
C VAL A 31 8.62 -10.72 8.54
N ALA A 32 7.61 -10.45 9.35
CA ALA A 32 7.70 -10.56 10.82
C ALA A 32 7.99 -11.99 11.28
N SER A 33 7.53 -13.00 10.54
CA SER A 33 7.76 -14.42 10.82
C SER A 33 9.07 -14.96 10.24
N GLY A 34 9.83 -14.15 9.49
CA GLY A 34 11.07 -14.58 8.83
C GLY A 34 10.87 -15.53 7.64
N LEU A 35 9.65 -15.58 7.08
CA LEU A 35 9.27 -16.47 5.98
C LEU A 35 9.21 -15.75 4.61
N TYR A 36 9.43 -14.43 4.59
CA TYR A 36 9.42 -13.65 3.36
C TYR A 36 10.84 -13.51 2.76
N ALA A 37 10.90 -13.20 1.46
CA ALA A 37 12.16 -13.02 0.75
C ALA A 37 12.97 -11.83 1.30
N VAL A 38 12.27 -10.77 1.74
CA VAL A 38 12.90 -9.63 2.42
C VAL A 38 13.17 -9.99 3.87
N GLN A 39 14.44 -9.98 4.26
CA GLN A 39 14.89 -10.23 5.64
C GLN A 39 15.62 -8.99 6.19
N PRO A 40 14.95 -8.16 6.99
CA PRO A 40 15.58 -6.97 7.55
C PRO A 40 16.59 -7.31 8.64
N LYS A 41 17.62 -6.47 8.78
CA LYS A 41 18.60 -6.61 9.86
C LYS A 41 17.92 -6.36 11.21
N LEU A 42 17.99 -7.34 12.11
CA LEU A 42 17.38 -7.26 13.43
C LEU A 42 18.22 -6.45 14.43
N PRO A 43 17.59 -5.74 15.40
CA PRO A 43 16.14 -5.55 15.53
C PRO A 43 15.60 -4.57 14.46
N SER A 44 14.41 -4.86 13.92
CA SER A 44 13.75 -4.05 12.89
C SER A 44 12.27 -3.84 13.19
N VAL A 45 11.71 -2.77 12.63
CA VAL A 45 10.27 -2.62 12.43
C VAL A 45 9.83 -3.34 11.14
N VAL A 46 8.52 -3.44 10.92
CA VAL A 46 7.88 -4.02 9.71
C VAL A 46 6.75 -3.10 9.21
N GLY A 47 5.98 -3.55 8.21
CA GLY A 47 4.89 -2.79 7.58
C GLY A 47 5.35 -2.15 6.27
N ASN A 48 4.74 -2.49 5.15
CA ASN A 48 5.29 -2.16 3.82
C ASN A 48 4.67 -0.94 3.14
N GLU A 49 3.58 -0.39 3.68
CA GLU A 49 2.90 0.79 3.14
C GLU A 49 2.21 1.60 4.25
N GLY A 50 1.81 2.82 3.90
CA GLY A 50 0.98 3.65 4.76
C GLY A 50 0.89 5.07 4.25
N ALA A 51 0.24 5.94 5.02
CA ALA A 51 0.14 7.36 4.76
C ALA A 51 0.40 8.16 6.03
N GLY A 52 0.95 9.36 5.88
CA GLY A 52 1.23 10.24 7.00
C GLY A 52 1.57 11.66 6.58
N LYS A 53 1.79 12.53 7.57
CA LYS A 53 2.16 13.93 7.32
C LYS A 53 3.65 14.15 7.49
N VAL A 54 4.24 14.91 6.57
CA VAL A 54 5.61 15.40 6.70
C VAL A 54 5.69 16.24 7.97
N PHE A 55 6.47 15.75 8.94
CA PHE A 55 6.68 16.37 10.24
C PHE A 55 7.92 17.28 10.26
N ALA A 56 8.96 16.91 9.52
CA ALA A 56 10.15 17.71 9.32
C ALA A 56 10.82 17.38 7.99
N VAL A 57 11.57 18.32 7.43
CA VAL A 57 12.44 18.12 6.26
C VAL A 57 13.88 18.45 6.61
N GLY A 58 14.82 17.72 6.01
CA GLY A 58 16.25 17.98 6.09
C GLY A 58 16.71 19.02 5.08
N ASP A 59 17.98 19.40 5.16
CA ASP A 59 18.57 20.39 4.27
C ASP A 59 18.50 19.92 2.80
N GLY A 60 18.29 20.86 1.88
CA GLY A 60 18.22 20.59 0.44
C GLY A 60 16.89 20.01 -0.07
N VAL A 61 15.95 19.66 0.80
CA VAL A 61 14.62 19.18 0.41
C VAL A 61 13.76 20.34 -0.10
N GLN A 62 13.31 20.26 -1.35
CA GLN A 62 12.48 21.30 -2.01
C GLN A 62 11.17 20.75 -2.60
N ASN A 63 11.06 19.44 -2.78
CA ASN A 63 9.92 18.80 -3.45
C ASN A 63 8.74 18.49 -2.52
N VAL A 64 8.91 18.60 -1.20
CA VAL A 64 7.87 18.45 -0.17
C VAL A 64 8.08 19.43 0.97
N LYS A 65 7.00 19.78 1.67
CA LYS A 65 7.03 20.68 2.84
C LYS A 65 6.33 20.07 4.05
N VAL A 66 6.68 20.57 5.22
CA VAL A 66 6.01 20.22 6.48
C VAL A 66 4.50 20.44 6.35
N GLY A 67 3.73 19.44 6.78
CA GLY A 67 2.27 19.43 6.68
C GLY A 67 1.72 18.73 5.44
N ASP A 68 2.52 18.55 4.39
CA ASP A 68 2.11 17.75 3.24
C ASP A 68 1.80 16.33 3.71
N ARG A 69 0.71 15.76 3.19
CA ARG A 69 0.40 14.34 3.39
C ARG A 69 1.04 13.56 2.27
N VAL A 70 1.70 12.46 2.60
CA VAL A 70 2.41 11.60 1.65
C VAL A 70 2.07 10.14 1.90
N VAL A 71 2.19 9.33 0.84
CA VAL A 71 2.35 7.89 1.01
C VAL A 71 3.74 7.63 1.60
N ILE A 72 3.85 6.67 2.51
CA ILE A 72 5.14 6.25 3.07
C ILE A 72 5.91 5.53 1.96
N PRO A 73 7.15 5.98 1.62
CA PRO A 73 7.97 5.32 0.63
C PRO A 73 8.24 3.85 0.96
N HIS A 74 8.55 3.04 -0.06
CA HIS A 74 8.83 1.62 0.16
C HIS A 74 10.18 1.42 0.87
N GLY A 75 10.35 0.30 1.57
CA GLY A 75 11.63 -0.10 2.16
C GLY A 75 12.03 0.58 3.48
N VAL A 76 11.33 1.64 3.91
CA VAL A 76 11.58 2.31 5.22
C VAL A 76 10.80 1.71 6.38
N PHE A 77 9.82 0.86 6.07
CA PHE A 77 8.81 0.28 6.95
C PHE A 77 7.91 1.28 7.69
N SER A 78 6.65 0.93 7.91
CA SER A 78 5.59 1.88 8.28
C SER A 78 4.96 1.68 9.66
N TRP A 79 5.15 0.54 10.32
CA TRP A 79 4.55 0.28 11.64
C TRP A 79 5.36 0.95 12.76
N ALA A 80 5.35 2.28 12.74
CA ALA A 80 5.99 3.16 13.71
C ALA A 80 5.24 4.50 13.79
N GLU A 81 5.38 5.24 14.88
CA GLU A 81 4.75 6.57 15.01
C GLU A 81 5.36 7.60 14.04
N LYS A 82 6.64 7.43 13.70
CA LYS A 82 7.38 8.29 12.77
C LYS A 82 8.37 7.47 11.96
N VAL A 83 8.53 7.85 10.69
CA VAL A 83 9.39 7.17 9.72
C VAL A 83 10.29 8.20 9.03
N LEU A 84 11.57 7.88 8.91
CA LEU A 84 12.55 8.68 8.18
C LEU A 84 12.69 8.11 6.78
N ALA A 85 12.48 8.94 5.75
CA ALA A 85 12.50 8.49 4.36
C ALA A 85 13.21 9.50 3.44
N PRO A 86 13.74 9.07 2.28
CA PRO A 86 14.23 9.98 1.25
C PRO A 86 13.10 10.90 0.79
N ALA A 87 13.34 12.21 0.75
CA ALA A 87 12.31 13.14 0.32
C ALA A 87 12.00 12.99 -1.18
N GLU A 88 12.96 12.57 -2.00
CA GLU A 88 12.81 12.39 -3.45
C GLU A 88 11.76 11.32 -3.82
N GLU A 89 11.52 10.35 -2.94
CA GLU A 89 10.51 9.30 -3.13
C GLU A 89 9.11 9.72 -2.65
N ALA A 90 8.95 10.96 -2.20
CA ALA A 90 7.69 11.43 -1.68
C ALA A 90 6.62 11.54 -2.77
N ILE A 91 5.50 10.85 -2.55
CA ILE A 91 4.27 11.04 -3.34
C ILE A 91 3.30 11.85 -2.47
N VAL A 92 3.12 13.13 -2.81
CA VAL A 92 2.18 14.02 -2.12
C VAL A 92 0.75 13.65 -2.49
N LEU A 93 -0.06 13.43 -1.47
CA LEU A 93 -1.47 13.09 -1.59
C LEU A 93 -2.34 14.35 -1.75
N PRO A 94 -3.36 14.33 -2.62
CA PRO A 94 -4.35 15.40 -2.68
C PRO A 94 -5.01 15.64 -1.32
N PRO A 95 -5.29 16.89 -0.91
CA PRO A 95 -5.86 17.17 0.41
C PRO A 95 -7.19 16.46 0.72
N GLU A 96 -7.95 16.13 -0.32
CA GLU A 96 -9.33 15.64 -0.30
C GLU A 96 -9.38 14.11 -0.22
N ILE A 97 -8.26 13.42 -0.46
CA ILE A 97 -8.22 11.96 -0.37
C ILE A 97 -8.35 11.54 1.09
N ASP A 98 -9.18 10.53 1.34
CA ASP A 98 -9.25 9.89 2.64
C ASP A 98 -7.87 9.27 2.98
N PRO A 99 -7.18 9.71 4.04
CA PRO A 99 -5.87 9.19 4.41
C PRO A 99 -5.90 7.70 4.74
N GLN A 100 -7.02 7.18 5.27
CA GLN A 100 -7.13 5.76 5.56
C GLN A 100 -7.16 4.96 4.26
N GLN A 101 -8.00 5.33 3.31
CA GLN A 101 -8.00 4.71 1.98
C GLN A 101 -6.66 4.87 1.25
N ALA A 102 -6.06 6.06 1.31
CA ALA A 102 -4.79 6.36 0.66
C ALA A 102 -3.64 5.48 1.18
N SER A 103 -3.68 5.08 2.46
CA SER A 103 -2.67 4.23 3.08
C SER A 103 -2.59 2.81 2.50
N MET A 104 -3.60 2.39 1.73
CA MET A 104 -3.73 1.05 1.13
C MET A 104 -3.46 1.03 -0.39
N LEU A 105 -2.95 2.14 -0.95
CA LEU A 105 -2.86 2.30 -2.41
C LEU A 105 -1.55 1.81 -3.03
N SER A 106 -0.46 1.66 -2.28
CA SER A 106 0.86 1.43 -2.88
C SER A 106 1.22 -0.04 -3.06
N ILE A 107 0.52 -0.97 -2.41
CA ILE A 107 0.76 -2.41 -2.56
C ILE A 107 -0.34 -3.10 -3.35
N ASN A 108 -1.56 -3.15 -2.82
CA ASN A 108 -2.58 -4.07 -3.34
C ASN A 108 -3.12 -3.68 -4.72
N PRO A 109 -3.46 -2.40 -5.01
CA PRO A 109 -3.92 -2.01 -6.34
C PRO A 109 -2.84 -2.17 -7.43
N PRO A 110 -1.58 -1.70 -7.26
CA PRO A 110 -0.54 -1.95 -8.25
C PRO A 110 -0.32 -3.45 -8.52
N ALA A 111 -0.33 -4.29 -7.49
CA ALA A 111 -0.24 -5.74 -7.69
C ALA A 111 -1.39 -6.29 -8.56
N ALA A 112 -2.63 -5.85 -8.31
CA ALA A 112 -3.78 -6.23 -9.13
C ALA A 112 -3.68 -5.74 -10.58
N ALA A 113 -3.19 -4.52 -10.81
CA ALA A 113 -2.99 -3.99 -12.16
C ALA A 113 -1.93 -4.81 -12.93
N LEU A 114 -0.78 -5.07 -12.31
CA LEU A 114 0.29 -5.85 -12.91
C LEU A 114 -0.16 -7.30 -13.24
N LEU A 115 -0.96 -7.94 -12.37
CA LEU A 115 -1.53 -9.26 -12.65
C LEU A 115 -2.39 -9.28 -13.93
N LEU A 116 -3.08 -8.18 -14.23
CA LEU A 116 -3.97 -8.07 -15.38
C LEU A 116 -3.26 -7.59 -16.66
N GLU A 117 -2.07 -7.02 -16.55
CA GLU A 117 -1.40 -6.31 -17.66
C GLU A 117 -0.09 -6.94 -18.11
N GLU A 118 0.71 -7.52 -17.20
CA GLU A 118 2.10 -7.86 -17.49
C GLU A 118 2.34 -9.33 -17.89
N PHE A 119 1.40 -10.23 -17.58
CA PHE A 119 1.61 -11.67 -17.80
C PHE A 119 1.02 -12.17 -19.11
N VAL A 120 -0.19 -11.74 -19.44
CA VAL A 120 -0.91 -12.13 -20.66
C VAL A 120 -1.74 -10.95 -21.16
N SER A 121 -1.87 -10.79 -22.47
CA SER A 121 -2.71 -9.75 -23.05
C SER A 121 -4.19 -10.15 -23.00
N LEU A 122 -4.93 -9.58 -22.05
CA LEU A 122 -6.37 -9.78 -21.91
C LEU A 122 -7.16 -8.81 -22.81
N LYS A 123 -8.24 -9.30 -23.42
CA LYS A 123 -9.20 -8.53 -24.22
C LYS A 123 -10.55 -8.46 -23.51
N PRO A 124 -11.38 -7.44 -23.80
CA PRO A 124 -12.76 -7.42 -23.31
C PRO A 124 -13.51 -8.70 -23.68
N GLY A 125 -14.16 -9.31 -22.68
CA GLY A 125 -14.85 -10.59 -22.80
C GLY A 125 -14.02 -11.81 -22.37
N ASP A 126 -12.70 -11.69 -22.24
CA ASP A 126 -11.85 -12.75 -21.70
C ASP A 126 -12.20 -13.03 -20.23
N TRP A 127 -11.87 -14.22 -19.76
CA TRP A 127 -12.16 -14.67 -18.41
C TRP A 127 -10.88 -14.92 -17.61
N ILE A 128 -10.91 -14.50 -16.35
CA ILE A 128 -9.91 -14.87 -15.34
C ILE A 128 -10.58 -15.57 -14.16
N VAL A 129 -9.82 -16.43 -13.50
CA VAL A 129 -10.21 -17.04 -12.22
C VAL A 129 -9.21 -16.62 -11.15
N GLN A 130 -9.72 -16.26 -9.98
CA GLN A 130 -8.89 -15.91 -8.83
C GLN A 130 -9.39 -16.59 -7.55
N ASN A 131 -8.46 -16.92 -6.67
CA ASN A 131 -8.73 -17.33 -5.30
C ASN A 131 -8.59 -16.13 -4.35
N ALA A 132 -9.00 -16.31 -3.10
CA ALA A 132 -8.92 -15.26 -2.06
C ALA A 132 -9.52 -13.92 -2.53
N ALA A 133 -10.63 -13.97 -3.27
CA ALA A 133 -11.20 -12.81 -3.97
C ALA A 133 -11.64 -11.66 -3.03
N ASN A 134 -11.81 -11.96 -1.74
CA ASN A 134 -12.12 -10.96 -0.72
C ASN A 134 -10.87 -10.28 -0.10
N SER A 135 -9.66 -10.59 -0.57
CA SER A 135 -8.42 -9.92 -0.18
C SER A 135 -8.32 -8.50 -0.77
N GLY A 136 -7.38 -7.69 -0.28
CA GLY A 136 -7.13 -6.35 -0.84
C GLY A 136 -6.80 -6.41 -2.34
N VAL A 137 -5.89 -7.30 -2.74
CA VAL A 137 -5.54 -7.54 -4.16
C VAL A 137 -6.77 -8.06 -4.92
N GLY A 138 -7.47 -9.07 -4.40
CA GLY A 138 -8.58 -9.70 -5.11
C GLY A 138 -9.74 -8.74 -5.39
N ARG A 139 -10.06 -7.87 -4.44
CA ARG A 139 -11.06 -6.80 -4.63
C ARG A 139 -10.62 -5.79 -5.68
N ALA A 140 -9.33 -5.41 -5.71
CA ALA A 140 -8.79 -4.54 -6.74
C ALA A 140 -8.82 -5.20 -8.14
N VAL A 141 -8.50 -6.51 -8.22
CA VAL A 141 -8.62 -7.29 -9.47
C VAL A 141 -10.04 -7.24 -10.01
N ILE A 142 -11.06 -7.42 -9.16
CA ILE A 142 -12.47 -7.34 -9.59
C ILE A 142 -12.78 -5.98 -10.22
N VAL A 143 -12.42 -4.89 -9.53
CA VAL A 143 -12.71 -3.53 -10.00
C VAL A 143 -11.99 -3.22 -11.31
N PHE A 144 -10.71 -3.57 -11.42
CA PHE A 144 -9.91 -3.30 -12.62
C PHE A 144 -10.28 -4.19 -13.79
N ALA A 145 -10.59 -5.48 -13.56
CA ALA A 145 -11.08 -6.37 -14.59
C ALA A 145 -12.39 -5.84 -15.20
N LYS A 146 -13.34 -5.42 -14.35
CA LYS A 146 -14.59 -4.79 -14.80
C LYS A 146 -14.35 -3.54 -15.64
N GLN A 147 -13.43 -2.67 -15.24
CA GLN A 147 -13.07 -1.47 -16.02
C GLN A 147 -12.48 -1.82 -17.39
N LYS A 148 -11.75 -2.94 -17.49
CA LYS A 148 -11.17 -3.46 -18.75
C LYS A 148 -12.16 -4.31 -19.56
N GLY A 149 -13.36 -4.58 -19.05
CA GLY A 149 -14.32 -5.49 -19.67
C GLY A 149 -13.91 -6.97 -19.60
N VAL A 150 -12.96 -7.33 -18.74
CA VAL A 150 -12.56 -8.71 -18.44
C VAL A 150 -13.50 -9.28 -17.38
N ARG A 151 -13.94 -10.53 -17.58
CA ARG A 151 -14.86 -11.23 -16.68
C ARG A 151 -14.12 -12.05 -15.63
N THR A 152 -14.74 -12.22 -14.46
CA THR A 152 -14.10 -12.79 -13.27
C THR A 152 -14.88 -13.97 -12.67
N ILE A 153 -14.16 -15.04 -12.33
CA ILE A 153 -14.62 -16.11 -11.44
C ILE A 153 -13.87 -15.96 -10.11
N ASN A 154 -14.59 -15.77 -9.01
CA ASN A 154 -14.05 -15.27 -7.75
C ASN A 154 -14.27 -16.27 -6.62
N ILE A 155 -13.25 -17.07 -6.31
CA ILE A 155 -13.38 -18.11 -5.29
C ILE A 155 -13.25 -17.50 -3.89
N VAL A 156 -14.28 -17.70 -3.08
CA VAL A 156 -14.33 -17.33 -1.66
C VAL A 156 -14.57 -18.55 -0.77
N ARG A 157 -14.24 -18.42 0.53
CA ARG A 157 -14.49 -19.46 1.54
C ARG A 157 -15.81 -19.28 2.30
N ARG A 158 -16.50 -18.18 2.06
CA ARG A 158 -17.63 -17.67 2.85
C ARG A 158 -18.69 -17.11 1.92
N SER A 159 -19.90 -17.69 1.95
CA SER A 159 -20.97 -17.33 1.02
C SER A 159 -21.56 -15.95 1.29
N GLU A 160 -21.43 -15.43 2.51
CA GLU A 160 -21.87 -14.09 2.89
C GLU A 160 -21.13 -12.97 2.14
N LEU A 161 -19.94 -13.26 1.57
CA LEU A 161 -19.15 -12.30 0.81
C LEU A 161 -19.64 -12.13 -0.64
N VAL A 162 -20.53 -13.02 -1.12
CA VAL A 162 -20.98 -13.01 -2.52
C VAL A 162 -21.61 -11.68 -2.90
N HIS A 163 -22.46 -11.11 -2.03
CA HIS A 163 -23.15 -9.87 -2.33
C HIS A 163 -22.18 -8.69 -2.47
N GLU A 164 -21.26 -8.50 -1.52
CA GLU A 164 -20.32 -7.37 -1.55
C GLU A 164 -19.34 -7.46 -2.74
N LEU A 165 -18.93 -8.66 -3.14
CA LEU A 165 -18.05 -8.83 -4.31
C LEU A 165 -18.79 -8.54 -5.61
N LYS A 166 -20.06 -8.94 -5.71
CA LYS A 166 -20.91 -8.57 -6.87
C LYS A 166 -21.13 -7.06 -6.96
N VAL A 167 -21.31 -6.37 -5.82
CA VAL A 167 -21.46 -4.90 -5.79
C VAL A 167 -20.26 -4.19 -6.41
N ILE A 168 -19.03 -4.67 -6.16
CA ILE A 168 -17.82 -4.07 -6.72
C ILE A 168 -17.50 -4.54 -8.16
N GLY A 169 -18.22 -5.53 -8.69
CA GLY A 169 -18.16 -5.90 -10.10
C GLY A 169 -17.85 -7.36 -10.42
N ALA A 170 -17.86 -8.28 -9.46
CA ALA A 170 -17.62 -9.69 -9.72
C ALA A 170 -18.74 -10.30 -10.59
N ASP A 171 -18.36 -11.08 -11.62
CA ASP A 171 -19.33 -11.77 -12.49
C ASP A 171 -19.85 -13.06 -11.84
N ILE A 172 -18.93 -13.93 -11.43
CA ILE A 172 -19.21 -15.20 -10.73
C ILE A 172 -18.44 -15.20 -9.40
N VAL A 173 -19.12 -15.58 -8.32
CA VAL A 173 -18.56 -15.78 -6.97
C VAL A 173 -19.04 -17.11 -6.43
#